data_AF-A0A1Y5YT18-F1
#
_entry.id   AF-A0A1Y5YT18-F1
#
_cell.length_a   1.000
_cell.length_b   1.000
_cell.length_c   1.000
_cell.angle_alpha   90.00
_cell.angle_beta   90.00
_cell.angle_gamma   90.00
#
_symmetry.space_group_name_H-M   'P 1'
#
loop_
_entity.id
_entity.type
_entity.pdbx_description
1 polymer ?
#
loop_
_entity_poly.entity_id
_entity_poly.type
_entity_poly.pdbx_seq_one_letter_code
_entity_poly.pdbx_strand_id
1 'polypeptide(L)' 'MDISTDIQTLKGEEIKFGDILSSPTTHDVVVLIDVNTEPIVQVLDHKDYIFTLKSFVSKWPALSVTGSILTKDHSKIL' A
#
# COMPACT_ATOMS: atom_id res chain seq x y z
N MET A 1 -2.60 11.50 8.79
CA MET A 1 -3.04 10.57 9.86
C MET A 1 -2.54 9.21 9.46
N ASP A 2 -1.97 8.47 10.40
CA ASP A 2 -1.47 7.12 10.19
C ASP A 2 -2.64 6.16 10.38
N ILE A 3 -3.51 6.06 9.37
CA ILE A 3 -4.74 5.25 9.45
C ILE A 3 -4.40 3.85 8.98
N SER A 4 -4.42 2.90 9.92
CA SER A 4 -4.20 1.49 9.64
C SER A 4 -5.39 0.89 8.90
N THR A 5 -5.09 -0.07 8.03
CA THR A 5 -6.09 -0.99 7.49
C THR A 5 -6.29 -2.15 8.48
N ASP A 6 -7.36 -2.92 8.31
CA ASP A 6 -7.58 -4.19 9.02
C ASP A 6 -6.82 -5.37 8.36
N ILE A 7 -6.01 -5.10 7.32
CA ILE A 7 -5.30 -6.09 6.53
C ILE A 7 -3.81 -6.04 6.88
N GLN A 8 -3.20 -7.23 6.91
CA GLN A 8 -1.77 -7.42 7.10
C GLN A 8 -1.18 -8.18 5.91
N THR A 9 0.12 -8.02 5.65
CA THR A 9 0.84 -8.89 4.71
C THR A 9 0.78 -10.34 5.21
N LEU A 10 1.09 -11.31 4.33
CA LEU A 10 1.15 -12.71 4.72
C LEU A 10 2.26 -13.02 5.75
N LYS A 11 3.17 -12.06 6.00
CA LYS A 11 4.20 -12.12 7.03
C LYS A 11 3.78 -11.43 8.33
N GLY A 12 2.56 -10.89 8.40
CA GLY A 12 2.01 -10.19 9.57
C GLY A 12 2.41 -8.71 9.68
N GLU A 13 2.94 -8.10 8.61
CA GLU A 13 3.22 -6.67 8.62
C GLU A 13 1.90 -5.90 8.49
N GLU A 14 1.70 -4.93 9.37
CA GLU A 14 0.55 -4.03 9.33
C GLU A 14 0.60 -3.16 8.08
N ILE A 15 -0.52 -3.03 7.39
CA ILE A 15 -0.66 -2.20 6.19
C ILE A 15 -1.50 -0.97 6.55
N LYS A 16 -1.03 0.22 6.16
CA LYS A 16 -1.69 1.50 6.39
C LYS A 16 -2.02 2.20 5.08
N PHE A 17 -2.97 3.12 5.13
CA PHE A 17 -3.27 3.95 3.96
C PHE A 17 -2.07 4.83 3.62
N GLY A 18 -1.71 4.89 2.34
CA GLY A 18 -0.53 5.57 1.82
C GLY A 18 0.72 4.71 1.78
N ASP A 19 0.72 3.50 2.34
CA ASP A 19 1.86 2.59 2.25
C ASP A 19 2.13 2.19 0.80
N ILE A 20 3.41 1.98 0.50
CA ILE A 20 3.88 1.38 -0.73
C ILE A 20 4.18 -0.09 -0.45
N LEU A 21 3.56 -0.97 -1.22
CA LEU A 21 3.77 -2.41 -1.14
C LEU A 21 4.56 -2.86 -2.36
N SER A 22 5.61 -3.64 -2.11
CA SER A 22 6.51 -4.16 -3.15
C SER A 22 6.73 -5.66 -2.99
N SER A 23 6.94 -6.35 -4.11
CA SER A 23 7.43 -7.74 -4.13
C SER A 23 8.27 -7.96 -5.39
N PRO A 24 9.27 -8.87 -5.37
CA PRO A 24 10.09 -9.19 -6.55
C PRO A 24 9.30 -9.63 -7.79
N THR A 25 8.03 -10.02 -7.64
CA THR A 25 7.20 -10.61 -8.69
C THR A 25 6.00 -9.76 -9.10
N THR A 26 5.87 -8.54 -8.58
CA THR A 26 4.75 -7.63 -8.89
C THR A 26 5.24 -6.20 -9.00
N HIS A 27 4.42 -5.34 -9.58
CA HIS A 27 4.67 -3.90 -9.58
C HIS A 27 4.46 -3.32 -8.18
N ASP A 28 5.14 -2.20 -7.91
CA ASP A 28 4.91 -1.42 -6.70
C ASP A 28 3.51 -0.80 -6.73
N VAL A 29 2.82 -0.90 -5.61
CA VAL A 29 1.47 -0.37 -5.46
C VAL A 29 1.37 0.54 -4.25
N VAL A 30 0.49 1.53 -4.31
CA VAL A 30 0.12 2.37 -3.17
C VAL A 30 -1.24 1.97 -2.62
N VAL A 31 -1.35 1.93 -1.30
CA VAL A 31 -2.59 1.61 -0.58
C VAL A 31 -3.45 2.86 -0.46
N LEU A 32 -4.69 2.79 -0.94
CA LEU A 32 -5.64 3.91 -0.96
C LEU A 32 -7.02 3.46 -0.47
N ILE A 33 -7.92 4.42 -0.30
CA ILE A 33 -9.33 4.18 0.01
C ILE A 33 -10.20 4.59 -1.18
N ASP A 34 -11.08 3.68 -1.60
CA ASP A 34 -12.10 3.89 -2.63
C ASP A 34 -13.20 4.85 -2.12
N VAL A 35 -14.00 5.42 -3.04
CA VAL A 35 -15.21 6.21 -2.74
C VAL A 35 -16.23 5.48 -1.85
N ASN A 36 -16.26 4.15 -1.89
CA ASN A 36 -17.07 3.25 -1.08
C ASN A 36 -16.41 2.86 0.24
N THR A 37 -15.33 3.54 0.63
CA THR A 37 -14.53 3.25 1.84
C THR A 37 -13.83 1.88 1.85
N GLU A 38 -13.71 1.23 0.68
CA GLU A 38 -12.99 -0.04 0.56
C GLU A 38 -11.48 0.18 0.39
N PRO A 39 -10.60 -0.54 1.12
CA PRO A 39 -9.17 -0.51 0.90
C PRO A 39 -8.78 -1.10 -0.46
N ILE A 40 -8.07 -0.31 -1.26
CA ILE A 40 -7.59 -0.68 -2.59
C ILE A 40 -6.09 -0.50 -2.70
N VAL A 41 -5.51 -1.06 -3.75
CA VAL A 41 -4.16 -0.78 -4.21
C VAL A 41 -4.19 -0.26 -5.64
N GLN A 42 -3.37 0.74 -5.92
CA GLN A 42 -3.15 1.28 -7.27
C GLN A 42 -1.70 1.07 -7.67
N VAL A 43 -1.46 0.55 -8.88
CA VAL A 43 -0.10 0.41 -9.41
C VAL A 43 0.51 1.78 -9.69
N LEU A 44 1.71 2.03 -9.16
CA LEU A 44 2.37 3.33 -9.25
C LEU A 44 2.67 3.75 -10.70
N ASP A 45 3.19 2.82 -11.50
CA ASP A 45 3.53 3.06 -12.91
C ASP A 45 2.33 3.01 -13.86
N HIS A 46 1.19 2.47 -13.40
CA HIS A 46 0.00 2.22 -14.21
C HIS A 46 -1.27 2.54 -13.42
N LYS A 47 -1.62 3.82 -13.30
CA LYS A 47 -2.71 4.30 -12.44
C LYS A 47 -4.10 3.73 -12.76
N ASP A 48 -4.31 3.23 -13.98
CA ASP A 48 -5.56 2.58 -14.38
C ASP A 48 -5.73 1.17 -13.79
N TYR A 49 -4.65 0.60 -13.24
CA TYR A 49 -4.65 -0.74 -12.64
C TYR A 49 -4.90 -0.63 -11.14
N ILE A 50 -6.15 -0.96 -10.77
CA ILE A 50 -6.65 -0.88 -9.40
C ILE A 50 -7.18 -2.25 -8.99
N PHE A 51 -6.83 -2.68 -7.79
CA PHE A 51 -7.27 -3.95 -7.21
C PHE A 51 -7.69 -3.76 -5.76
N THR A 52 -8.55 -4.63 -5.23
CA THR A 52 -8.84 -4.62 -3.80
C THR A 52 -7.60 -5.05 -3.01
N LEU A 53 -7.33 -4.39 -1.89
CA LEU A 53 -6.13 -4.66 -1.07
C LEU A 53 -6.08 -6.14 -0.64
N LYS A 54 -7.22 -6.68 -0.21
CA LYS A 54 -7.35 -8.08 0.23
C LYS A 54 -6.99 -9.07 -0.88
N SER A 55 -7.50 -8.85 -2.10
CA SER A 55 -7.21 -9.73 -3.24
C SER A 55 -5.73 -9.67 -3.61
N PHE A 56 -5.15 -8.48 -3.62
CA PHE A 56 -3.75 -8.27 -3.96
C PHE A 56 -2.80 -8.96 -2.95
N VAL A 57 -2.98 -8.70 -1.65
CA VAL A 57 -2.12 -9.28 -0.60
C VAL A 57 -2.18 -10.81 -0.59
N SER A 58 -3.36 -11.40 -0.83
CA SER A 58 -3.52 -12.86 -0.87
C SER A 58 -2.75 -13.55 -2.01
N LYS A 59 -2.40 -12.82 -3.08
CA LYS A 59 -1.72 -13.36 -4.26
C LYS A 59 -0.22 -13.26 -4.20
N TRP A 60 0.34 -12.42 -3.32
CA TRP A 60 1.77 -12.10 -3.31
C TRP A 60 2.40 -12.42 -1.95
N PRO A 61 2.87 -13.66 -1.72
CA PRO A 61 3.50 -14.09 -0.46
C PRO A 61 4.77 -13.34 -0.07
N ALA A 62 5.48 -12.79 -1.05
CA ALA A 62 6.71 -12.04 -0.84
C ALA A 62 6.48 -10.54 -0.63
N LEU A 63 5.23 -10.08 -0.56
CA LEU A 63 4.88 -8.67 -0.41
C LEU A 63 5.35 -8.12 0.94
N SER A 64 5.91 -6.92 0.91
CA SER A 64 6.36 -6.17 2.09
C SER A 64 6.05 -4.68 1.96
N VAL A 65 5.94 -3.98 3.08
CA VAL A 65 5.83 -2.52 3.12
C VAL A 65 7.22 -1.91 2.91
N THR A 66 7.40 -1.10 1.87
CA THR A 66 8.72 -0.54 1.49
C THR A 66 8.82 0.97 1.64
N GLY A 67 7.69 1.66 1.83
CA GLY A 67 7.65 3.10 2.02
C GLY A 67 6.23 3.60 2.22
N SER A 68 6.06 4.92 2.21
CA SER A 68 4.75 5.55 2.27
C SER A 68 4.76 6.90 1.56
N ILE A 69 3.71 7.16 0.77
CA ILE A 69 3.50 8.46 0.10
C ILE A 69 3.08 9.56 1.08
N LEU A 70 2.74 9.20 2.33
CA LEU A 70 2.35 10.13 3.38
C LEU A 70 3.51 10.53 4.29
N THR A 71 4.74 10.11 3.96
CA THR A 71 5.93 10.58 4.66
C THR A 71 6.00 12.10 4.50
N LYS A 72 5.70 12.81 5.60
CA LYS A 72 5.96 14.24 5.68
C LYS A 72 7.46 14.41 5.52
N ASP A 73 7.86 15.06 4.44
CA ASP A 73 9.20 15.58 4.30
C ASP A 73 9.42 16.63 5.41
N HIS A 74 9.89 16.18 6.58
CA HIS A 74 10.46 17.04 7.62
C HIS A 74 11.96 17.22 7.36
N SER A 75 12.39 17.26 6.10
CA SER A 75 13.73 17.76 5.76
C SER A 75 13.80 19.25 6.10
N LYS A 76 14.09 19.49 7.38
CA LYS A 76 14.76 20.64 7.98
C LYS A 76 14.58 21.95 7.23
N ILE A 77 13.57 22.71 7.63
CA ILE A 77 13.75 24.15 7.74
C ILE A 77 14.77 24.34 8.88
N LEU A 78 16.05 24.44 8.51
CA LEU A 78 17.13 24.99 9.34
C LEU A 78 17.32 26.45 8.92
#